data_AF-A0AAJ2MT39-F1
#
_entry.id   AF-A0AAJ2MT39-F1
#
_cell.length_a   1.000
_cell.length_b   1.000
_cell.length_c   1.000
_cell.angle_alpha   90.00
_cell.angle_beta   90.00
_cell.angle_gamma   90.00
#
_symmetry.space_group_name_H-M   'P 1'
#
loop_
_entity.id
_entity.type
_entity.pdbx_description
1 polymer ?
#
loop_
_entity_poly.entity_id
_entity_poly.type
_entity_poly.pdbx_seq_one_letter_code
_entity_poly.pdbx_strand_id
1 'polypeptide(L)'
;MAQIILKLQKKHQVNLHPAARKAFDVMQSLPGLCNLHALPAIIRSEFAPQTIYCLEYIDSNASSNKAKHFTRTFQFYSPIWAALFWENERPPEGTLLVLETNTQDQLTPESVEKKAWLSLLQVLCLSINSKYVAAFIDDWRQGLPEQFSREFFGKNTLPDQLFCDLLSISRGTLVQQRQRQFPKCPI
;
A
#
# COMPACT_ATOMS: atom_id res chain seq x y z
N MET A 1 -12.81 -13.87 -13.60
CA MET A 1 -12.93 -13.33 -12.23
C MET A 1 -14.27 -12.63 -12.11
N ALA A 2 -15.19 -13.13 -11.27
CA ALA A 2 -16.41 -12.40 -10.95
C ALA A 2 -16.12 -11.42 -9.80
N GLN A 3 -16.58 -10.18 -9.95
CA GLN A 3 -16.44 -9.14 -8.93
C GLN A 3 -17.83 -8.64 -8.55
N ILE A 4 -18.05 -8.44 -7.25
CA ILE A 4 -19.25 -7.77 -6.74
C ILE A 4 -18.82 -6.42 -6.19
N ILE A 5 -19.52 -5.36 -6.60
CA ILE A 5 -19.31 -4.02 -6.07
C ILE A 5 -20.38 -3.73 -5.02
N LEU A 6 -19.96 -3.39 -3.81
CA LEU A 6 -20.83 -2.97 -2.71
C LEU A 6 -20.49 -1.56 -2.26
N LYS A 7 -21.46 -0.87 -1.66
CA LYS A 7 -21.20 0.36 -0.89
C LYS A 7 -20.96 -0.01 0.58
N LEU A 8 -19.91 0.58 1.17
CA LEU A 8 -19.65 0.45 2.59
C LEU A 8 -20.80 1.08 3.40
N GLN A 9 -21.24 0.37 4.43
CA GLN A 9 -22.29 0.80 5.36
C GLN A 9 -21.71 0.83 6.78
N LYS A 10 -22.32 1.61 7.69
CA LYS A 10 -21.89 1.68 9.10
C LYS A 10 -21.77 0.33 9.81
N LYS A 11 -22.62 -0.63 9.45
CA LYS A 11 -22.62 -1.99 10.03
C LYS A 11 -21.49 -2.90 9.51
N HIS A 12 -20.73 -2.49 8.49
CA HIS A 12 -19.63 -3.29 7.96
C HIS A 12 -18.33 -2.99 8.71
N GLN A 13 -17.53 -4.02 8.96
CA GLN A 13 -16.15 -3.87 9.44
C GLN A 13 -15.18 -4.01 8.28
N VAL A 14 -14.11 -3.21 8.30
CA VAL A 14 -13.05 -3.25 7.31
C VAL A 14 -11.72 -3.34 8.06
N ASN A 15 -11.01 -4.43 7.85
CA ASN A 15 -9.71 -4.70 8.47
C ASN A 15 -8.67 -4.92 7.37
N LEU A 16 -7.41 -4.66 7.66
CA LEU A 16 -6.33 -4.98 6.73
C LEU A 16 -6.20 -6.51 6.57
N HIS A 17 -6.08 -6.97 5.33
CA HIS A 17 -5.79 -8.37 5.04
C HIS A 17 -4.39 -8.75 5.57
N PRO A 18 -4.21 -9.89 6.27
CA PRO A 18 -2.93 -10.26 6.87
C PRO A 18 -1.74 -10.27 5.89
N ALA A 19 -1.95 -10.78 4.67
CA ALA A 19 -0.91 -10.79 3.64
C ALA A 19 -0.51 -9.40 3.12
N ALA A 20 -1.35 -8.38 3.30
CA ALA A 20 -1.04 -6.99 2.93
C ALA A 20 -0.25 -6.24 4.02
N ARG A 21 -0.08 -6.86 5.21
CA ARG A 21 0.49 -6.22 6.41
C ARG A 21 1.88 -5.65 6.18
N LYS A 22 2.79 -6.41 5.56
CA LYS A 22 4.17 -5.94 5.32
C LYS A 22 4.21 -4.66 4.49
N ALA A 23 3.48 -4.63 3.37
CA ALA A 23 3.42 -3.46 2.50
C ALA A 23 2.78 -2.26 3.23
N PHE A 24 1.77 -2.52 4.05
CA PHE A 24 1.13 -1.49 4.87
C PHE A 24 2.06 -0.93 5.95
N ASP A 25 2.81 -1.78 6.66
CA ASP A 25 3.75 -1.36 7.69
C ASP A 25 4.89 -0.52 7.07
N VAL A 26 5.39 -0.92 5.89
CA VAL A 26 6.36 -0.11 5.13
C VAL A 26 5.75 1.22 4.74
N MET A 27 4.54 1.25 4.20
CA MET A 27 3.84 2.49 3.88
C MET A 27 3.71 3.42 5.10
N GLN A 28 3.42 2.88 6.28
CA GLN A 28 3.34 3.64 7.53
C GLN A 28 4.71 4.11 8.04
N SER A 29 5.81 3.49 7.64
CA SER A 29 7.18 3.94 7.93
C SER A 29 7.74 4.94 6.91
N LEU A 30 7.01 5.22 5.83
CA LEU A 30 7.31 6.28 4.85
C LEU A 30 7.07 7.76 5.27
N PRO A 31 6.75 8.18 6.51
CA PRO A 31 6.60 9.61 6.84
C PRO A 31 7.82 10.50 6.56
N GLY A 32 8.94 9.96 6.06
CA GLY A 32 10.05 10.73 5.48
C GLY A 32 9.90 11.15 4.01
N LEU A 33 8.93 10.62 3.24
CA LEU A 33 8.85 10.85 1.78
C LEU A 33 7.89 11.98 1.37
N CYS A 34 6.75 12.13 2.06
CA CYS A 34 5.75 13.16 1.79
C CYS A 34 5.09 13.65 3.09
N ASN A 35 5.09 14.97 3.32
CA ASN A 35 4.33 15.57 4.41
C ASN A 35 2.83 15.61 4.03
N LEU A 36 2.10 14.55 4.33
CA LEU A 36 0.67 14.44 4.05
C LEU A 36 -0.17 15.50 4.78
N HIS A 37 0.30 16.01 5.92
CA HIS A 37 -0.37 17.09 6.65
C HIS A 37 -0.28 18.45 5.94
N ALA A 38 0.65 18.62 4.99
CA ALA A 38 0.70 19.79 4.13
C ALA A 38 -0.42 19.82 3.08
N LEU A 39 -1.11 18.69 2.85
CA LEU A 39 -2.23 18.65 1.93
C LEU A 39 -3.47 19.35 2.53
N PRO A 40 -4.10 20.28 1.78
CA PRO A 40 -5.37 20.86 2.16
C PRO A 40 -6.41 19.81 2.56
N ALA A 41 -7.20 20.09 3.59
CA ALA A 41 -8.21 19.16 4.11
C ALA A 41 -9.18 18.66 3.02
N ILE A 42 -9.57 19.54 2.09
CA ILE A 42 -10.45 19.19 0.97
C ILE A 42 -9.86 18.13 0.03
N ILE A 43 -8.53 18.15 -0.18
CA ILE A 43 -7.87 17.14 -1.02
C ILE A 43 -7.81 15.80 -0.28
N ARG A 44 -7.51 15.84 1.03
CA ARG A 44 -7.49 14.63 1.87
C ARG A 44 -8.87 13.96 1.94
N SER A 45 -9.95 14.73 2.02
CA SER A 45 -11.32 14.19 2.04
C SER A 45 -11.73 13.54 0.71
N GLU A 46 -11.23 14.01 -0.43
CA GLU A 46 -11.50 13.40 -1.75
C GLU A 46 -10.68 12.10 -1.97
N PHE A 47 -9.55 11.95 -1.27
CA PHE A 47 -8.73 10.73 -1.34
C PHE A 47 -9.15 9.64 -0.36
N ALA A 48 -9.96 9.96 0.66
CA ALA A 48 -10.47 8.99 1.60
C ALA A 48 -11.45 7.95 0.98
N PRO A 49 -12.42 8.31 0.11
CA PRO A 49 -13.44 7.39 -0.43
C PRO A 49 -12.96 6.62 -1.68
N GLN A 50 -11.67 6.35 -1.80
CA GLN A 50 -11.13 5.59 -2.92
C GLN A 50 -11.71 4.17 -2.95
N THR A 51 -11.96 3.64 -4.16
CA THR A 51 -12.47 2.28 -4.32
C THR A 51 -11.49 1.27 -3.75
N ILE A 52 -11.97 0.37 -2.89
CA ILE A 52 -11.16 -0.61 -2.16
C ILE A 52 -11.44 -2.01 -2.65
N TYR A 53 -10.39 -2.76 -2.96
CA TYR A 53 -10.40 -4.19 -3.21
C TYR A 53 -10.24 -4.96 -1.90
N CYS A 54 -11.15 -5.91 -1.67
CA CYS A 54 -11.21 -6.67 -0.43
C CYS A 54 -11.74 -8.08 -0.65
N LEU A 55 -11.50 -8.93 0.35
CA LEU A 55 -12.10 -10.25 0.49
C LEU A 55 -13.11 -10.22 1.64
N GLU A 56 -14.18 -11.00 1.53
CA GLU A 56 -15.09 -11.20 2.65
C GLU A 56 -14.47 -12.18 3.65
N TYR A 57 -14.37 -11.77 4.91
CA TYR A 57 -13.92 -12.64 5.99
C TYR A 57 -15.12 -13.41 6.55
N ILE A 58 -15.06 -14.73 6.43
CA ILE A 58 -16.06 -15.65 6.98
C ILE A 58 -15.41 -16.35 8.18
N ASP A 59 -15.89 -16.07 9.38
CA ASP A 59 -15.46 -16.76 10.60
C ASP A 59 -16.05 -18.18 10.61
N SER A 60 -15.20 -19.17 10.34
CA SER A 60 -15.57 -20.59 10.31
C SER A 60 -15.96 -21.15 11.68
N ASN A 61 -15.68 -20.45 12.77
CA ASN A 61 -15.99 -20.86 14.14
C ASN A 61 -17.29 -20.23 14.70
N ALA A 62 -17.99 -19.42 13.91
CA ALA A 62 -19.23 -18.79 14.33
C ALA A 62 -20.37 -19.84 14.40
N SER A 63 -20.68 -20.32 15.61
CA SER A 63 -21.81 -21.20 15.88
C SER A 63 -23.13 -20.63 15.32
N SER A 64 -23.91 -21.47 14.65
CA SER A 64 -25.13 -21.15 13.88
C SER A 64 -26.22 -20.33 14.60
N ASN A 65 -26.18 -20.24 15.94
CA ASN A 65 -27.20 -19.53 16.73
C ASN A 65 -27.02 -18.00 16.84
N LYS A 66 -25.99 -17.40 16.22
CA LYS A 66 -25.76 -15.93 16.21
C LYS A 66 -26.07 -15.26 14.86
N ALA A 67 -26.79 -15.92 13.96
CA ALA A 67 -27.04 -15.47 12.58
C ALA A 67 -27.85 -14.17 12.43
N LYS A 68 -28.40 -13.58 13.51
CA LYS A 68 -29.25 -12.36 13.42
C LYS A 68 -28.49 -11.03 13.42
N HIS A 69 -27.20 -11.00 13.80
CA HIS A 69 -26.40 -9.77 13.87
C HIS A 69 -25.00 -9.94 13.26
N PHE A 70 -24.89 -10.62 12.12
CA PHE A 70 -23.58 -10.76 11.46
C PHE A 70 -23.17 -9.45 10.80
N THR A 71 -22.33 -8.68 11.49
CA THR A 71 -21.54 -7.59 10.91
C THR A 71 -20.62 -8.21 9.87
N ARG A 72 -20.86 -7.96 8.57
CA ARG A 72 -19.95 -8.41 7.50
C ARG A 72 -18.59 -7.77 7.71
N THR A 73 -17.55 -8.60 7.73
CA THR A 73 -16.17 -8.15 7.87
C THR A 73 -15.47 -8.30 6.53
N PHE A 74 -14.80 -7.24 6.10
CA PHE A 74 -14.05 -7.20 4.86
C PHE A 74 -12.57 -7.04 5.16
N GLN A 75 -11.74 -7.84 4.50
CA GLN A 75 -10.29 -7.76 4.57
C GLN A 75 -9.77 -7.04 3.32
N PHE A 76 -9.42 -5.77 3.45
CA PHE A 76 -8.91 -4.98 2.34
C PHE A 76 -7.43 -5.20 2.11
N TYR A 77 -7.00 -5.05 0.85
CA TYR A 77 -5.59 -5.22 0.50
C TYR A 77 -5.10 -4.25 -0.59
N SER A 78 -5.98 -3.48 -1.23
CA SER A 78 -5.61 -2.48 -2.23
C SER A 78 -6.74 -1.47 -2.44
N PRO A 79 -6.47 -0.18 -2.70
CA PRO A 79 -5.17 0.43 -2.51
C PRO A 79 -4.85 0.56 -1.01
N ILE A 80 -3.65 0.15 -0.59
CA ILE A 80 -3.28 0.20 0.85
C ILE A 80 -3.08 1.63 1.35
N TRP A 81 -2.69 2.53 0.45
CA TRP A 81 -2.44 3.94 0.74
C TRP A 81 -3.70 4.75 1.05
N ALA A 82 -4.89 4.28 0.66
CA ALA A 82 -6.14 4.96 0.97
C ALA A 82 -6.33 5.10 2.49
N ALA A 83 -5.81 4.13 3.26
CA ALA A 83 -5.86 4.14 4.71
C ALA A 83 -5.14 5.33 5.37
N LEU A 84 -4.20 5.96 4.67
CA LEU A 84 -3.53 7.19 5.15
C LEU A 84 -4.49 8.39 5.23
N PHE A 85 -5.61 8.34 4.49
CA PHE A 85 -6.61 9.41 4.41
C PHE A 85 -7.87 9.10 5.22
N TRP A 86 -7.93 7.94 5.88
CA TRP A 86 -9.09 7.53 6.66
C TRP A 86 -9.10 8.18 8.04
N GLU A 87 -10.27 8.65 8.45
CA GLU A 87 -10.49 9.09 9.83
C GLU A 87 -10.78 7.87 10.71
N ASN A 88 -10.15 7.80 11.89
CA ASN A 88 -10.32 6.69 12.84
C ASN A 88 -10.06 5.30 12.22
N GLU A 89 -9.08 5.22 11.32
CA GLU A 89 -8.65 3.98 10.65
C GLU A 89 -9.77 3.31 9.83
N ARG A 90 -10.80 4.08 9.42
CA ARG A 90 -11.96 3.55 8.73
C ARG A 90 -12.27 4.30 7.43
N PRO A 91 -12.54 3.57 6.32
CA PRO A 91 -13.01 4.22 5.10
C PRO A 91 -14.36 4.93 5.33
N PRO A 92 -14.59 6.10 4.69
CA PRO A 92 -15.86 6.81 4.78
C PRO A 92 -17.06 5.95 4.36
N GLU A 93 -18.23 6.22 4.93
CA GLU A 93 -19.46 5.56 4.50
C GLU A 93 -19.73 5.84 3.01
N GLY A 94 -20.24 4.84 2.30
CA GLY A 94 -20.46 4.93 0.86
C GLY A 94 -19.24 4.59 -0.01
N THR A 95 -18.04 4.43 0.57
CA THR A 95 -16.85 3.93 -0.15
C THR A 95 -17.17 2.64 -0.89
N LEU A 96 -16.75 2.53 -2.15
CA LEU A 96 -16.98 1.35 -2.97
C LEU A 96 -16.03 0.22 -2.59
N LEU A 97 -16.60 -0.95 -2.32
CA LEU A 97 -15.89 -2.19 -2.05
C LEU A 97 -16.00 -3.11 -3.25
N VAL A 98 -14.88 -3.49 -3.84
CA VAL A 98 -14.80 -4.51 -4.89
C VAL A 98 -14.44 -5.83 -4.22
N LEU A 99 -15.41 -6.73 -4.16
CA LEU A 99 -15.28 -8.08 -3.64
C LEU A 99 -14.94 -9.04 -4.76
N GLU A 100 -13.87 -9.81 -4.56
CA GLU A 100 -13.59 -10.95 -5.44
C GLU A 100 -14.42 -12.16 -4.98
N THR A 101 -15.27 -12.68 -5.85
CA THR A 101 -16.30 -13.67 -5.47
C THR A 101 -16.06 -15.08 -5.99
N ASN A 102 -14.96 -15.32 -6.72
CA ASN A 102 -14.66 -16.68 -7.17
C ASN A 102 -13.94 -17.47 -6.07
N THR A 103 -14.69 -18.33 -5.35
CA THR A 103 -14.18 -19.18 -4.28
C THR A 103 -13.30 -20.34 -4.76
N GLN A 104 -13.29 -20.67 -6.06
CA GLN A 104 -12.37 -21.66 -6.65
C GLN A 104 -11.02 -21.05 -7.06
N ASP A 105 -10.98 -19.74 -7.30
CA ASP A 105 -9.76 -18.94 -7.55
C ASP A 105 -9.58 -17.95 -6.40
N GLN A 106 -9.65 -18.40 -5.14
CA GLN A 106 -9.34 -17.51 -4.03
C GLN A 106 -7.95 -16.92 -4.26
N LEU A 107 -7.87 -15.59 -4.28
CA LEU A 107 -6.61 -14.87 -4.31
C LEU A 107 -5.69 -15.49 -3.26
N THR A 108 -4.61 -16.11 -3.72
CA THR A 108 -3.61 -16.67 -2.81
C THR A 108 -3.05 -15.55 -1.95
N PRO A 109 -2.63 -15.82 -0.71
CA PRO A 109 -1.96 -14.84 0.13
C PRO A 109 -0.82 -14.10 -0.60
N GLU A 110 -0.06 -14.82 -1.42
CA GLU A 110 0.99 -14.28 -2.29
C GLU A 110 0.45 -13.28 -3.31
N SER A 111 -0.70 -13.58 -3.94
CA SER A 111 -1.34 -12.67 -4.89
C SER A 111 -1.88 -11.41 -4.21
N VAL A 112 -2.39 -11.55 -2.98
CA VAL A 112 -2.81 -10.42 -2.16
C VAL A 112 -1.62 -9.54 -1.79
N GLU A 113 -0.53 -10.14 -1.29
CA GLU A 113 0.72 -9.44 -0.97
C GLU A 113 1.25 -8.69 -2.19
N LYS A 114 1.30 -9.35 -3.36
CA LYS A 114 1.70 -8.74 -4.64
C LYS A 114 0.85 -7.52 -4.99
N LYS A 115 -0.48 -7.60 -4.89
CA LYS A 115 -1.37 -6.46 -5.16
C LYS A 115 -1.17 -5.32 -4.16
N ALA A 116 -0.91 -5.62 -2.89
CA ALA A 116 -0.63 -4.61 -1.87
C ALA A 116 0.68 -3.86 -2.17
N TRP A 117 1.75 -4.58 -2.52
CA TRP A 117 3.03 -3.98 -2.93
C TRP A 117 2.91 -3.13 -4.20
N LEU A 118 2.14 -3.59 -5.20
CA LEU A 118 1.87 -2.80 -6.41
C LEU A 118 1.10 -1.51 -6.10
N SER A 119 0.14 -1.56 -5.18
CA SER A 119 -0.57 -0.36 -4.72
C SER A 119 0.37 0.63 -4.05
N LEU A 120 1.28 0.17 -3.19
CA LEU A 120 2.30 1.03 -2.56
C LEU A 120 3.17 1.71 -3.62
N LEU A 121 3.66 0.93 -4.58
CA LEU A 121 4.46 1.40 -5.70
C LEU A 121 3.80 2.52 -6.50
N GLN A 122 2.50 2.39 -6.78
CA GLN A 122 1.76 3.41 -7.50
C GLN A 122 1.83 4.76 -6.78
N VAL A 123 1.70 4.80 -5.46
CA VAL A 123 1.81 6.05 -4.70
C VAL A 123 3.23 6.56 -4.63
N LEU A 124 4.22 5.69 -4.52
CA LEU A 124 5.63 6.09 -4.54
C LEU A 124 5.99 6.77 -5.87
N CYS A 125 5.57 6.21 -7.00
CA CYS A 125 5.76 6.84 -8.32
C CYS A 125 5.14 8.24 -8.41
N LEU A 126 4.09 8.53 -7.62
CA LEU A 126 3.39 9.81 -7.61
C LEU A 126 3.90 10.80 -6.54
N SER A 127 4.70 10.35 -5.57
CA SER A 127 4.95 11.08 -4.31
C SER A 127 6.43 11.39 -4.04
N ILE A 128 7.35 11.12 -4.97
CA ILE A 128 8.76 11.24 -4.62
C ILE A 128 9.20 12.71 -4.59
N ASN A 129 9.35 13.19 -3.36
CA ASN A 129 10.07 14.41 -3.06
C ASN A 129 11.53 14.21 -3.47
N SER A 130 11.96 15.02 -4.43
CA SER A 130 13.30 14.94 -4.99
C SER A 130 14.42 15.07 -3.96
N LYS A 131 14.17 15.56 -2.74
CA LYS A 131 15.16 15.69 -1.65
C LYS A 131 15.50 14.39 -0.91
N TYR A 132 14.65 13.35 -0.98
CA TYR A 132 14.78 12.12 -0.19
C TYR A 132 15.01 10.87 -1.04
N VAL A 133 15.40 11.04 -2.31
CA VAL A 133 15.51 9.95 -3.27
C VAL A 133 16.54 8.89 -2.83
N ALA A 134 17.65 9.31 -2.21
CA ALA A 134 18.64 8.37 -1.70
C ALA A 134 18.07 7.44 -0.60
N ALA A 135 17.41 8.01 0.41
CA ALA A 135 16.77 7.23 1.48
C ALA A 135 15.68 6.31 0.93
N PHE A 136 14.85 6.85 0.02
CA PHE A 136 13.83 6.08 -0.67
C PHE A 136 14.41 4.82 -1.31
N ILE A 137 15.45 4.94 -2.14
CA ILE A 137 16.06 3.81 -2.86
C ILE A 137 16.57 2.74 -1.89
N ASP A 138 17.15 3.15 -0.77
CA ASP A 138 17.76 2.25 0.19
C ASP A 138 16.67 1.50 0.99
N ASP A 139 15.64 2.20 1.47
CA ASP A 139 14.47 1.59 2.13
C ASP A 139 13.75 0.63 1.18
N TRP A 140 13.64 1.01 -0.09
CA TRP A 140 12.99 0.20 -1.11
C TRP A 140 13.74 -1.11 -1.37
N ARG A 141 15.07 -1.06 -1.46
CA ARG A 141 15.91 -2.25 -1.61
C ARG A 141 15.86 -3.18 -0.41
N GLN A 142 15.78 -2.63 0.80
CA GLN A 142 15.69 -3.42 2.03
C GLN A 142 14.31 -4.04 2.21
N GLY A 143 13.25 -3.33 1.79
CA GLY A 143 11.87 -3.78 1.93
C GLY A 143 11.39 -4.75 0.86
N LEU A 144 11.98 -4.77 -0.34
CA LEU A 144 11.52 -5.61 -1.44
C LEU A 144 11.97 -7.08 -1.28
N PRO A 145 11.05 -8.06 -1.32
CA PRO A 145 11.44 -9.46 -1.40
C PRO A 145 12.24 -9.76 -2.67
N GLU A 146 13.32 -10.54 -2.57
CA GLU A 146 14.18 -10.88 -3.71
C GLU A 146 13.40 -11.57 -4.84
N GLN A 147 12.47 -12.46 -4.48
CA GLN A 147 11.59 -13.15 -5.43
C GLN A 147 10.76 -12.17 -6.26
N PHE A 148 10.25 -11.10 -5.62
CA PHE A 148 9.51 -10.04 -6.29
C PHE A 148 10.42 -9.27 -7.26
N SER A 149 11.64 -8.89 -6.82
CA SER A 149 12.61 -8.22 -7.68
C SER A 149 12.93 -9.04 -8.94
N ARG A 150 13.09 -10.36 -8.79
CA ARG A 150 13.38 -11.29 -9.89
C ARG A 150 12.21 -11.43 -10.85
N GLU A 151 10.98 -11.56 -10.35
CA GLU A 151 9.78 -11.76 -11.17
C GLU A 151 9.43 -10.52 -12.02
N PHE A 152 9.50 -9.30 -11.46
CA PHE A 152 9.04 -8.09 -12.17
C PHE A 152 10.14 -7.35 -12.91
N PHE A 153 11.38 -7.44 -12.44
CA PHE A 153 12.50 -6.66 -13.00
C PHE A 153 13.60 -7.54 -13.58
N GLY A 154 13.48 -8.87 -13.48
CA GLY A 154 14.46 -9.82 -13.99
C GLY A 154 15.82 -9.77 -13.27
N LYS A 155 15.88 -9.18 -12.06
CA LYS A 155 17.13 -8.92 -11.33
C LYS A 155 16.95 -9.20 -9.84
N ASN A 156 17.99 -9.78 -9.20
CA ASN A 156 17.98 -10.00 -7.74
C ASN A 156 18.13 -8.71 -6.94
N THR A 157 18.77 -7.70 -7.53
CA THR A 157 18.93 -6.36 -6.96
C THR A 157 18.68 -5.30 -8.02
N LEU A 158 18.06 -4.20 -7.62
CA LEU A 158 17.69 -3.11 -8.52
C LEU A 158 18.78 -2.04 -8.53
N PRO A 159 19.38 -1.68 -9.68
CA PRO A 159 20.49 -0.73 -9.74
C PRO A 159 20.03 0.71 -9.53
N ASP A 160 20.91 1.58 -9.05
CA ASP A 160 20.60 3.01 -8.81
C ASP A 160 20.09 3.70 -10.08
N GLN A 161 20.62 3.29 -11.24
CA GLN A 161 20.22 3.84 -12.54
C GLN A 161 18.73 3.62 -12.80
N LEU A 162 18.19 2.46 -12.46
CA LEU A 162 16.75 2.17 -12.63
C LEU A 162 15.91 3.18 -11.85
N PHE A 163 16.30 3.49 -10.61
CA PHE A 163 15.60 4.47 -9.79
C PHE A 163 15.83 5.90 -10.29
N CYS A 164 17.03 6.22 -10.79
CA CYS A 164 17.28 7.52 -11.39
C CYS A 164 16.35 7.77 -12.58
N ASP A 165 16.20 6.76 -13.45
CA ASP A 165 15.32 6.81 -14.62
C ASP A 165 13.85 6.90 -14.18
N LEU A 166 13.43 6.06 -13.22
CA LEU A 166 12.05 6.01 -12.71
C LEU A 166 11.63 7.32 -12.02
N LEU A 167 12.57 8.00 -11.39
CA LEU A 167 12.33 9.23 -10.62
C LEU A 167 12.70 10.49 -11.38
N SER A 168 13.11 10.35 -12.65
CA SER A 168 13.56 11.46 -13.49
C SER A 168 14.61 12.34 -12.79
N ILE A 169 15.54 11.72 -12.06
CA ILE A 169 16.65 12.43 -11.43
C ILE A 169 17.99 12.08 -12.08
N SER A 170 18.91 13.04 -12.09
CA SER A 170 20.27 12.76 -12.52
C SER A 170 21.00 11.89 -11.51
N ARG A 171 21.91 11.04 -12.01
CA ARG A 171 22.81 10.26 -11.15
C ARG A 171 23.66 11.15 -10.23
N GLY A 172 24.02 12.36 -10.70
CA GLY A 172 24.73 13.35 -9.90
C GLY A 172 23.92 13.86 -8.70
N THR A 173 22.60 14.07 -8.89
CA THR A 173 21.68 14.45 -7.81
C THR A 173 21.61 13.37 -6.73
N LEU A 174 21.53 12.09 -7.13
CA LEU A 174 21.55 10.97 -6.20
C LEU A 174 22.85 10.89 -5.40
N VAL A 175 23.99 11.02 -6.07
CA VAL A 175 25.32 11.00 -5.43
C VAL A 175 25.47 12.14 -4.42
N GLN A 176 25.05 13.36 -4.76
CA GLN A 176 25.09 14.49 -3.84
C GLN A 176 24.23 14.25 -2.59
N GLN A 177 23.07 13.60 -2.73
CA GLN A 177 22.23 13.27 -1.57
C GLN A 177 22.88 12.24 -0.65
N ARG A 178 23.46 11.18 -1.22
CA ARG A 178 24.18 10.18 -0.42
C ARG A 178 25.38 10.77 0.32
N GLN A 179 26.10 11.70 -0.31
CA GLN A 179 27.20 12.41 0.34
C GLN A 179 26.74 13.30 1.51
N ARG A 180 25.52 13.86 1.45
CA ARG A 180 24.94 14.63 2.55
C ARG A 180 24.45 13.75 3.70
N GLN A 181 23.99 12.53 3.40
CA GLN A 181 23.55 11.55 4.40
C GLN A 181 24.73 10.91 5.14
N PHE A 182 25.86 10.73 4.45
CA PHE A 182 27.12 10.23 5.02
C PHE A 182 28.22 11.27 4.82
N PRO A 183 28.20 12.39 5.57
CA PRO A 183 29.29 13.35 5.51
C PRO A 183 30.57 12.62 5.90
N LYS A 184 31.56 12.60 5.00
CA LYS A 184 32.91 12.17 5.36
C LYS A 184 33.35 13.05 6.53
N CYS A 185 33.70 12.43 7.67
CA CYS A 185 34.35 13.16 8.75
C CYS A 185 35.57 13.89 8.17
N PRO A 186 35.77 15.19 8.44
CA PRO A 186 36.99 15.85 8.04
C PRO A 186 38.16 15.17 8.75
N ILE A 187 39.17 14.78 7.96
CA ILE A 187 40.48 14.34 8.45
C ILE A 187 41.24 15.56 8.93
#